data_AF-A0A383CJ43-F1
#
_entry.id   AF-A0A383CJ43-F1
#
_cell.length_a   1.000
_cell.length_b   1.000
_cell.length_c   1.000
_cell.angle_alpha   90.00
_cell.angle_beta   90.00
_cell.angle_gamma   90.00
#
_symmetry.space_group_name_H-M   'P 1'
#
loop_
_entity.id
_entity.type
_entity.pdbx_description
1 polymer ?
#
loop_
_entity_poly.entity_id
_entity_poly.type
_entity_poly.pdbx_seq_one_letter_code
_entity_poly.pdbx_strand_id
1 'polypeptide(L)'
;KILFLGLNHIDGRGKNFSGGDFKFINRINQFSSWVVQSEYFIGNISSLHHGISYHPDETLSAGYFMVGRQFNKKYHLGLLADHWSYKLKATQGTSIGLYGDYVPDEDNLVFRFKLMKDKQTDNDGMYGIIEMSWSLGSHKPKRY
;
A
#
# COMPACT_ATOMS: atom_id res chain seq x y z
N LYS A 1 18.19 -10.66 -9.38
CA LYS A 1 17.16 -9.60 -9.52
C LYS A 1 15.85 -10.27 -9.90
N ILE A 2 14.71 -9.81 -9.37
CA ILE A 2 13.39 -10.40 -9.60
C ILE A 2 12.41 -9.27 -9.87
N LEU A 3 11.57 -9.40 -10.90
CA LEU A 3 10.52 -8.46 -11.26
C LEU A 3 9.18 -9.20 -11.30
N PHE A 4 8.17 -8.61 -10.69
CA PHE A 4 6.77 -9.03 -10.74
C PHE A 4 5.95 -7.90 -11.35
N LEU A 5 5.00 -8.28 -12.19
CA LEU A 5 4.02 -7.40 -12.81
C LEU A 5 2.65 -8.06 -12.68
N GLY A 6 1.67 -7.31 -12.21
CA GLY A 6 0.29 -7.73 -12.10
C GLY A 6 -0.64 -6.72 -12.77
N LEU A 7 -1.69 -7.23 -13.39
CA LEU A 7 -2.80 -6.45 -13.92
C LEU A 7 -4.08 -7.06 -13.38
N ASN A 8 -4.92 -6.22 -12.78
CA ASN A 8 -6.14 -6.64 -12.12
C ASN A 8 -7.31 -5.85 -12.70
N HIS A 9 -8.42 -6.54 -12.95
CA HIS A 9 -9.65 -5.94 -13.44
C HIS A 9 -10.85 -6.62 -12.78
N ILE A 10 -11.77 -5.83 -12.25
CA ILE A 10 -13.00 -6.29 -11.62
C ILE A 10 -14.13 -5.38 -12.11
N ASP A 11 -15.19 -5.98 -12.61
CA ASP A 11 -16.39 -5.29 -13.05
C ASP A 11 -17.65 -5.91 -12.42
N GLY A 12 -18.61 -5.08 -12.04
CA GLY A 12 -19.89 -5.54 -11.51
C GLY A 12 -20.72 -4.46 -10.82
N ARG A 13 -22.05 -4.57 -10.91
CA ARG A 13 -23.03 -3.67 -10.26
C ARG A 13 -22.82 -2.17 -10.56
N GLY A 14 -22.43 -1.82 -11.79
CA GLY A 14 -22.12 -0.42 -12.17
C GLY A 14 -20.77 0.07 -11.65
N LYS A 15 -19.92 -0.81 -11.11
CA LYS A 15 -18.59 -0.45 -10.63
C LYS A 15 -17.54 -1.19 -11.42
N ASN A 16 -16.56 -0.48 -11.94
CA ASN A 16 -15.42 -1.03 -12.65
C ASN A 16 -14.15 -0.55 -11.96
N PHE A 17 -13.30 -1.48 -11.56
CA PHE A 17 -11.97 -1.22 -11.01
C PHE A 17 -10.92 -1.91 -11.87
N SER A 18 -9.93 -1.14 -12.30
CA SER A 18 -8.79 -1.62 -13.06
C SER A 18 -7.52 -1.11 -12.40
N GLY A 19 -6.48 -1.93 -12.35
CA GLY A 19 -5.22 -1.53 -11.76
C GLY A 19 -4.06 -2.38 -12.23
N GLY A 20 -2.87 -1.90 -11.92
CA GLY A 20 -1.63 -2.60 -12.17
C GLY A 20 -0.70 -2.46 -10.98
N ASP A 21 0.04 -3.51 -10.71
CA ASP A 21 1.08 -3.54 -9.70
C ASP A 21 2.42 -3.93 -10.33
N PHE A 22 3.50 -3.39 -9.78
CA PHE A 22 4.84 -3.89 -10.05
C PHE A 22 5.61 -4.02 -8.74
N LYS A 23 6.46 -5.04 -8.68
CA LYS A 23 7.39 -5.24 -7.58
C LYS A 23 8.74 -5.69 -8.10
N PHE A 24 9.77 -4.93 -7.77
CA PHE A 24 11.15 -5.22 -8.10
C PHE A 24 11.95 -5.52 -6.82
N ILE A 25 12.66 -6.65 -6.82
CA ILE A 25 13.53 -7.06 -5.72
C ILE A 25 14.96 -7.27 -6.23
N ASN A 26 15.89 -6.51 -5.67
CA ASN A 26 17.31 -6.71 -5.87
C ASN A 26 17.94 -7.33 -4.62
N ARG A 27 18.07 -8.66 -4.62
CA ARG A 27 18.72 -9.42 -3.53
C ARG A 27 20.23 -9.28 -3.63
N ILE A 28 20.84 -8.77 -2.55
CA ILE A 28 22.30 -8.74 -2.36
C ILE A 28 22.74 -10.07 -1.75
N ASN A 29 22.00 -10.57 -0.77
CA ASN A 29 22.19 -11.89 -0.17
C ASN A 29 20.85 -12.43 0.39
N GLN A 30 20.88 -13.54 1.13
CA GLN A 30 19.69 -14.19 1.69
C GLN A 30 18.90 -13.34 2.71
N PHE A 31 19.53 -12.32 3.31
CA PHE A 31 18.95 -11.47 4.35
C PHE A 31 19.01 -9.98 4.01
N SER A 32 19.48 -9.62 2.82
CA SER A 32 19.58 -8.23 2.40
C SER A 32 19.12 -8.06 0.96
N SER A 33 18.16 -7.17 0.80
CA SER A 33 17.52 -6.88 -0.47
C SER A 33 17.09 -5.41 -0.52
N TRP A 34 17.04 -4.88 -1.73
CA TRP A 34 16.26 -3.69 -2.03
C TRP A 34 14.93 -4.11 -2.61
N VAL A 35 13.87 -3.43 -2.20
CA VAL A 35 12.50 -3.64 -2.69
C VAL A 35 11.98 -2.31 -3.20
N VAL A 36 11.45 -2.31 -4.42
CA VAL A 36 10.67 -1.20 -4.98
C VAL A 36 9.34 -1.79 -5.39
N GLN A 37 8.24 -1.22 -4.92
CA GLN A 37 6.90 -1.69 -5.24
C GLN A 37 6.00 -0.49 -5.50
N SER A 38 5.10 -0.64 -6.45
CA SER A 38 4.07 0.34 -6.71
C SER A 38 2.81 -0.35 -7.18
N GLU A 39 1.69 0.26 -6.89
CA GLU A 39 0.40 -0.15 -7.39
C GLU A 39 -0.40 1.09 -7.73
N TYR A 40 -1.17 1.01 -8.80
CA TYR A 40 -2.05 2.07 -9.24
C TYR A 40 -3.37 1.45 -9.68
N PHE A 41 -4.48 2.02 -9.21
CA PHE A 41 -5.81 1.62 -9.59
C PHE A 41 -6.68 2.82 -9.94
N ILE A 42 -7.59 2.59 -10.87
CA ILE A 42 -8.64 3.50 -11.28
C ILE A 42 -9.97 2.77 -11.19
N GLY A 43 -10.92 3.41 -10.53
CA GLY A 43 -12.25 2.87 -10.27
C GLY A 43 -13.31 3.86 -10.71
N ASN A 44 -14.26 3.40 -11.51
CA ASN A 44 -15.49 4.13 -11.79
C ASN A 44 -16.60 3.54 -10.91
N ILE A 45 -17.26 4.40 -10.15
CA ILE A 45 -18.37 4.05 -9.28
C ILE A 45 -19.62 4.74 -9.84
N SER A 46 -20.41 4.02 -10.64
CA SER A 46 -21.74 4.47 -11.05
C SER A 46 -22.81 3.75 -10.22
N SER A 47 -23.91 4.46 -9.93
CA SER A 47 -25.08 3.89 -9.25
C SER A 47 -26.26 3.86 -10.22
N LEU A 48 -26.75 2.66 -10.54
CA LEU A 48 -27.96 2.49 -11.36
C LEU A 48 -29.27 2.81 -10.60
N HIS A 49 -29.21 2.96 -9.27
CA HIS A 49 -30.41 3.22 -8.45
C HIS A 49 -30.70 4.72 -8.36
N HIS A 50 -31.74 5.17 -9.08
CA HIS A 50 -32.33 6.51 -8.99
C HIS A 50 -33.24 6.67 -7.75
N GLY A 51 -32.79 6.17 -6.59
CA GLY A 51 -33.47 6.35 -5.31
C GLY A 51 -32.97 7.59 -4.55
N ILE A 52 -33.55 7.84 -3.37
CA ILE A 52 -33.35 9.03 -2.50
C ILE A 52 -31.86 9.26 -2.09
N SER A 53 -30.97 8.31 -2.35
CA SER A 53 -29.52 8.41 -2.13
C SER A 53 -28.78 8.25 -3.47
N TYR A 54 -28.96 9.23 -4.36
CA TYR A 54 -28.24 9.33 -5.64
C TYR A 54 -26.75 9.60 -5.38
N HIS A 55 -25.87 8.70 -5.83
CA HIS A 55 -24.43 8.93 -5.90
C HIS A 55 -24.06 9.23 -7.36
N PRO A 56 -23.54 10.43 -7.67
CA PRO A 56 -23.10 10.75 -9.02
C PRO A 56 -21.92 9.88 -9.44
N ASP A 57 -21.78 9.65 -10.75
CA ASP A 57 -20.75 8.80 -11.36
C ASP A 57 -19.34 9.30 -11.04
N GLU A 58 -18.68 8.72 -10.04
CA GLU A 58 -17.39 9.20 -9.55
C GLU A 58 -16.24 8.30 -10.00
N THR A 59 -15.17 8.93 -10.49
CA THR A 59 -13.89 8.26 -10.75
C THR A 59 -12.97 8.47 -9.57
N LEU A 60 -12.58 7.36 -8.93
CA LEU A 60 -11.52 7.29 -7.94
C LEU A 60 -10.25 6.80 -8.62
N SER A 61 -9.17 7.56 -8.49
CA SER A 61 -7.83 7.09 -8.82
C SER A 61 -7.00 7.06 -7.55
N ALA A 62 -6.28 5.97 -7.33
CA ALA A 62 -5.37 5.89 -6.20
C ALA A 62 -4.20 4.97 -6.52
N GLY A 63 -3.08 5.26 -5.88
CA GLY A 63 -1.88 4.47 -6.03
C GLY A 63 -0.92 4.71 -4.89
N TYR A 64 -0.01 3.77 -4.72
CA TYR A 64 1.11 3.92 -3.82
C TYR A 64 2.41 3.54 -4.51
N PHE A 65 3.49 4.09 -3.97
CA PHE A 65 4.84 3.76 -4.30
C PHE A 65 5.62 3.57 -3.01
N MET A 66 6.39 2.51 -2.91
CA MET A 66 7.25 2.23 -1.77
C MET A 66 8.63 1.78 -2.23
N VAL A 67 9.63 2.22 -1.49
CA VAL A 67 11.02 1.78 -1.63
C VAL A 67 11.55 1.41 -0.25
N GLY A 68 12.17 0.26 -0.14
CA GLY A 68 12.67 -0.26 1.12
C GLY A 68 13.96 -1.04 0.96
N ARG A 69 14.67 -1.16 2.07
CA ARG A 69 15.87 -1.98 2.20
C ARG A 69 15.76 -2.90 3.38
N GLN A 70 15.98 -4.18 3.12
CA GLN A 70 16.26 -5.16 4.16
C GLN A 70 17.77 -5.15 4.43
N PHE A 71 18.15 -4.84 5.66
CA PHE A 71 19.56 -4.77 6.05
C PHE A 71 20.09 -6.14 6.48
N ASN A 72 19.26 -6.90 7.22
CA ASN A 72 19.56 -8.23 7.70
C ASN A 72 18.26 -9.00 7.98
N LYS A 73 18.35 -10.17 8.65
CA LYS A 73 17.18 -11.00 8.99
C LYS A 73 16.17 -10.25 9.88
N LYS A 74 16.63 -9.26 10.65
CA LYS A 74 15.84 -8.58 11.68
C LYS A 74 15.25 -7.25 11.25
N TYR A 75 15.95 -6.47 10.42
CA TYR A 75 15.57 -5.07 10.16
C TYR A 75 15.25 -4.80 8.69
N HIS A 76 14.10 -4.17 8.49
CA HIS A 76 13.66 -3.60 7.22
C HIS A 76 13.21 -2.15 7.45
N LEU A 77 13.63 -1.23 6.58
CA LEU A 77 13.16 0.16 6.61
C LEU A 77 12.91 0.65 5.20
N GLY A 78 11.94 1.54 5.05
CA GLY A 78 11.65 2.15 3.76
C GLY A 78 10.81 3.41 3.85
N LEU A 79 10.58 3.97 2.68
CA LEU A 79 9.70 5.11 2.43
C LEU A 79 8.51 4.64 1.62
N LEU A 80 7.38 5.27 1.88
CA LEU A 80 6.14 5.07 1.15
C LEU A 80 5.53 6.42 0.79
N ALA A 81 4.88 6.47 -0.35
CA ALA A 81 4.11 7.61 -0.81
C ALA A 81 2.81 7.09 -1.41
N ASP A 82 1.71 7.61 -0.92
CA ASP A 82 0.37 7.23 -1.33
C ASP A 82 -0.29 8.47 -1.95
N HIS A 83 -1.03 8.32 -3.04
CA HIS A 83 -1.80 9.40 -3.65
C HIS A 83 -3.18 8.89 -4.04
N TRP A 84 -4.20 9.69 -3.77
CA TRP A 84 -5.57 9.41 -4.18
C TRP A 84 -6.27 10.69 -4.63
N SER A 85 -7.21 10.54 -5.56
CA SER A 85 -8.00 11.65 -6.09
C SER A 85 -9.42 11.20 -6.42
N TYR A 86 -10.40 12.01 -6.06
CA TYR A 86 -11.78 11.90 -6.49
C TYR A 86 -12.10 13.00 -7.51
N LYS A 87 -12.52 12.60 -8.71
CA LYS A 87 -12.74 13.55 -9.81
C LYS A 87 -13.91 14.51 -9.57
N LEU A 88 -14.99 14.05 -8.94
CA LEU A 88 -16.23 14.84 -8.74
C LEU A 88 -16.14 15.76 -7.53
N LYS A 89 -15.60 15.27 -6.41
CA LYS A 89 -15.39 16.09 -5.21
C LYS A 89 -14.20 17.04 -5.31
N ALA A 90 -13.46 17.03 -6.43
CA ALA A 90 -12.21 17.79 -6.61
C ALA A 90 -11.25 17.66 -5.41
N THR A 91 -11.29 16.51 -4.73
CA THR A 91 -10.55 16.25 -3.50
C THR A 91 -9.43 15.28 -3.82
N GLN A 92 -8.24 15.59 -3.33
CA GLN A 92 -7.07 14.74 -3.46
C GLN A 92 -6.32 14.70 -2.13
N GLY A 93 -5.62 13.61 -1.92
CA GLY A 93 -4.74 13.44 -0.78
C GLY A 93 -3.43 12.82 -1.23
N THR A 94 -2.35 13.32 -0.66
CA THR A 94 -1.03 12.69 -0.78
C THR A 94 -0.50 12.45 0.60
N SER A 95 0.05 11.28 0.81
CA SER A 95 0.67 10.91 2.07
C SER A 95 2.10 10.47 1.81
N ILE A 96 3.04 10.93 2.63
CA ILE A 96 4.42 10.46 2.59
C ILE A 96 4.80 9.95 3.96
N GLY A 97 5.47 8.81 3.99
CA GLY A 97 5.81 8.17 5.25
C GLY A 97 7.05 7.33 5.20
N LEU A 98 7.46 6.96 6.39
CA LEU A 98 8.50 5.98 6.65
C LEU A 98 7.84 4.76 7.30
N TYR A 99 8.36 3.60 6.97
CA TYR A 99 7.91 2.35 7.56
C TYR A 99 9.11 1.47 7.90
N GLY A 100 8.90 0.56 8.82
CA GLY A 100 9.92 -0.39 9.19
C GLY A 100 9.38 -1.61 9.89
N ASP A 101 10.16 -2.68 9.79
CA ASP A 101 9.87 -3.96 10.41
C ASP A 101 11.07 -4.39 11.26
N TYR A 102 10.76 -4.95 12.42
CA TYR A 102 11.71 -5.56 13.33
C TYR A 102 11.29 -6.99 13.70
N VAL A 103 12.18 -7.94 13.46
CA VAL A 103 11.99 -9.37 13.74
C VAL A 103 13.02 -9.82 14.77
N PRO A 104 12.70 -9.81 16.08
CA PRO A 104 13.64 -10.20 17.13
C PRO A 104 13.97 -11.69 17.14
N ASP A 105 12.95 -12.54 16.96
CA ASP A 105 13.01 -13.99 17.17
C ASP A 105 12.50 -14.76 15.96
N GLU A 106 13.44 -15.37 15.23
CA GLU A 106 13.29 -16.37 14.15
C GLU A 106 12.00 -16.35 13.30
N ASP A 107 11.49 -15.16 12.99
CA ASP A 107 10.26 -14.92 12.22
C ASP A 107 8.93 -15.24 12.95
N ASN A 108 8.96 -15.60 14.25
CA ASN A 108 7.78 -15.89 15.09
C ASN A 108 7.07 -14.63 15.60
N LEU A 109 7.81 -13.53 15.72
CA LEU A 109 7.36 -12.24 16.22
C LEU A 109 7.86 -11.15 15.28
N VAL A 110 6.94 -10.31 14.81
CA VAL A 110 7.23 -9.21 13.90
C VAL A 110 6.58 -7.95 14.46
N PHE A 111 7.39 -6.93 14.68
CA PHE A 111 6.93 -5.57 14.95
C PHE A 111 7.00 -4.76 13.67
N ARG A 112 5.95 -4.02 13.36
CA ARG A 112 5.93 -3.06 12.27
C ARG A 112 5.57 -1.70 12.78
N PHE A 113 6.14 -0.69 12.16
CA PHE A 113 5.71 0.67 12.36
C PHE A 113 5.58 1.40 11.04
N LYS A 114 4.64 2.34 10.98
CA LYS A 114 4.41 3.23 9.86
C LYS A 114 4.18 4.62 10.45
N LEU A 115 4.98 5.61 10.06
CA LEU A 115 4.74 7.02 10.38
C LEU A 115 4.47 7.74 9.08
N MET A 116 3.34 8.44 9.00
CA MET A 116 2.89 9.10 7.79
C MET A 116 2.49 10.54 8.06
N LYS A 117 2.84 11.40 7.11
CA LYS A 117 2.33 12.75 7.00
C LYS A 117 1.31 12.78 5.87
N ASP A 118 0.08 13.13 6.23
CA ASP A 118 -1.01 13.34 5.30
C ASP A 118 -1.08 14.79 4.89
N LYS A 119 -1.16 15.02 3.59
CA LYS A 119 -1.48 16.31 3.02
C LYS A 119 -2.76 16.16 2.20
N GLN A 120 -3.88 16.55 2.78
CA GLN A 120 -5.17 16.61 2.12
C GLN A 120 -5.54 18.07 1.84
N THR A 121 -6.51 18.30 0.96
CA THR A 121 -7.01 19.66 0.65
C THR A 121 -7.43 20.43 1.92
N ASP A 122 -7.99 19.73 2.91
CA ASP A 122 -8.63 20.35 4.09
C ASP A 122 -7.99 19.96 5.44
N ASN A 123 -6.94 19.12 5.45
CA ASN A 123 -6.29 18.69 6.69
C ASN A 123 -4.83 18.28 6.45
N ASP A 124 -3.90 18.79 7.28
CA ASP A 124 -2.50 18.37 7.33
C ASP A 124 -2.26 17.75 8.71
N GLY A 125 -1.85 16.48 8.74
CA GLY A 125 -1.74 15.71 9.97
C GLY A 125 -0.65 14.67 9.89
N MET A 126 -0.12 14.30 11.05
CA MET A 126 0.81 13.17 11.17
C MET A 126 0.11 12.07 11.96
N TYR A 127 0.17 10.84 11.46
CA TYR A 127 -0.30 9.68 12.18
C TYR A 127 0.75 8.57 12.19
N GLY A 128 0.66 7.74 13.22
CA GLY A 128 1.55 6.60 13.43
C GLY A 128 0.76 5.34 13.69
N ILE A 129 1.20 4.24 13.10
CA ILE A 129 0.68 2.90 13.32
C ILE A 129 1.82 2.05 13.84
N ILE A 130 1.56 1.31 14.92
CA ILE A 130 2.45 0.25 15.42
C ILE A 130 1.63 -1.04 15.40
N GLU A 131 2.17 -2.07 14.76
CA GLU A 131 1.55 -3.39 14.64
C GLU A 131 2.49 -4.43 15.24
N MET A 132 1.93 -5.37 16.01
CA MET A 132 2.64 -6.56 16.47
C MET A 132 1.92 -7.79 15.91
N SER A 133 2.64 -8.61 15.17
CA SER A 133 2.18 -9.90 14.67
C SER A 133 3.00 -11.03 15.29
N TRP A 134 2.34 -12.03 15.86
CA TRP A 134 2.99 -13.23 16.37
C TRP A 134 2.31 -14.49 15.84
N SER A 135 3.04 -15.62 15.81
CA SER A 135 2.50 -16.90 15.39
C SER A 135 2.95 -18.05 16.28
N LEU A 136 2.02 -18.95 16.61
CA LEU A 136 2.30 -20.19 17.34
C LEU A 136 2.67 -21.31 16.34
N GLY A 137 3.89 -21.29 15.80
CA GLY A 137 4.41 -22.34 14.91
C GLY A 137 5.38 -21.84 13.84
N SER A 138 5.96 -22.76 13.05
CA SER A 138 6.87 -22.44 11.95
C SER A 138 6.13 -21.63 10.86
N HIS A 139 6.22 -20.32 10.97
CA HIS A 139 5.63 -19.39 10.01
C HIS A 139 6.60 -19.25 8.83
N LYS A 140 6.12 -19.45 7.59
CA LYS A 140 6.90 -19.03 6.41
C LYS A 140 7.01 -17.52 6.49
N PRO A 141 8.18 -16.95 6.78
CA PRO A 141 8.31 -15.52 7.03
C PRO A 141 7.70 -14.74 5.87
N LYS A 142 6.91 -13.71 6.18
CA LYS A 142 6.54 -12.66 5.22
C LYS A 142 7.82 -11.90 4.87
N ARG A 143 8.71 -12.53 4.09
CA ARG A 143 9.93 -11.90 3.55
C ARG A 143 9.50 -11.15 2.30
N TYR A 144 9.75 -9.85 2.28
CA TYR A 144 9.49 -9.01 1.11
C TYR A 144 10.37 -9.41 -0.08
#